data_AF-A0A0N4XNB5-F1
#
_entry.id   AF-A0A0N4XNB5-F1
#
_cell.length_a   1.000
_cell.length_b   1.000
_cell.length_c   1.000
_cell.angle_alpha   90.00
_cell.angle_beta   90.00
_cell.angle_gamma   90.00
#
_symmetry.space_group_name_H-M   'P 1'
#
loop_
_entity.id
_entity.type
_entity.pdbx_description
1 polymer ?
#
loop_
_entity_poly.entity_id
_entity_poly.type
_entity_poly.pdbx_seq_one_letter_code
_entity_poly.pdbx_strand_id
1 'polypeptide(L)'
;MSCANHRLHTGRCLCIHSSLQFIDLAIQSLLLNHGLLPCPLSLMPESPPPGLVKTLNGIEKVRNVLRSIFRSKYRRSIREVVICVGPNPHRVNHAYKVPISICDADDSHDENCGSPCSELSDVEKRRINRQLFLVLF
;
A
#
# COMPACT_ATOMS: atom_id res chain seq x y z
N MET A 1 -18.47 13.83 -10.08
CA MET A 1 -18.48 12.56 -9.31
C MET A 1 -17.44 12.68 -8.20
N SER A 2 -17.88 12.73 -6.94
CA SER A 2 -16.98 12.89 -5.79
C SER A 2 -16.42 11.53 -5.39
N CYS A 3 -15.13 11.29 -5.62
CA CYS A 3 -14.48 10.06 -5.21
C CYS A 3 -14.36 10.03 -3.69
N ALA A 4 -14.84 8.95 -3.07
CA ALA A 4 -14.87 8.69 -1.64
C ALA A 4 -13.47 8.44 -1.01
N ASN A 5 -12.42 9.13 -1.45
CA ASN A 5 -11.10 9.15 -0.80
C ASN A 5 -11.03 10.23 0.29
N HIS A 6 -12.15 10.54 0.94
CA HIS A 6 -12.27 11.65 1.88
C HIS A 6 -11.49 11.47 3.19
N ARG A 7 -10.90 10.28 3.45
CA ARG A 7 -10.10 10.00 4.65
C ARG A 7 -8.58 10.10 4.45
N LEU A 8 -8.11 9.99 3.21
CA LEU A 8 -6.70 10.14 2.86
C LEU A 8 -6.63 11.19 1.75
N HIS A 9 -6.51 12.45 2.16
CA HIS A 9 -6.52 13.61 1.28
C HIS A 9 -5.32 13.62 0.29
N THR A 10 -5.30 12.73 -0.70
CA THR A 10 -4.35 12.80 -1.83
C THR A 10 -4.71 13.93 -2.79
N GLY A 11 -5.89 14.54 -2.66
CA GLY A 11 -6.34 15.67 -3.46
C GLY A 11 -6.80 15.30 -4.87
N ARG A 12 -6.73 14.02 -5.23
CA ARG A 12 -7.20 13.48 -6.51
C ARG A 12 -7.64 12.02 -6.39
N CYS A 13 -8.35 11.55 -7.39
CA CYS A 13 -8.66 10.13 -7.57
C CYS A 13 -7.37 9.33 -7.83
N LEU A 14 -7.29 8.10 -7.31
CA LEU A 14 -6.13 7.23 -7.47
C LEU A 14 -6.41 6.14 -8.51
N CYS A 15 -5.45 5.93 -9.42
CA CYS A 15 -5.47 4.75 -10.29
C CYS A 15 -5.04 3.49 -9.50
N ILE A 16 -5.12 2.34 -10.13
CA ILE A 16 -4.67 1.06 -9.54
C ILE A 16 -3.18 1.09 -9.13
N HIS A 17 -2.32 1.77 -9.91
CA HIS A 17 -0.89 1.88 -9.61
C HIS A 17 -0.61 2.75 -8.38
N SER A 18 -1.22 3.93 -8.32
CA SER A 18 -1.15 4.80 -7.14
C SER A 18 -1.75 4.10 -5.91
N SER A 19 -2.82 3.31 -6.08
CA SER A 19 -3.43 2.53 -4.99
C SER A 19 -2.48 1.45 -4.47
N LEU A 20 -1.78 0.75 -5.36
CA LEU A 20 -0.76 -0.22 -4.98
C LEU A 20 0.41 0.45 -4.23
N GLN A 21 0.87 1.61 -4.70
CA GLN A 21 1.91 2.38 -4.01
C GLN A 21 1.44 2.87 -2.63
N PHE A 22 0.17 3.28 -2.51
CA PHE A 22 -0.43 3.63 -1.21
C PHE A 22 -0.41 2.42 -0.26
N ILE A 23 -0.83 1.24 -0.73
CA ILE A 23 -0.81 0.01 0.07
C ILE A 23 0.61 -0.32 0.53
N ASP A 24 1.60 -0.16 -0.34
CA ASP A 24 2.99 -0.40 0.02
C ASP A 24 3.46 0.55 1.14
N LEU A 25 3.14 1.85 1.06
CA LEU A 25 3.43 2.81 2.12
C LEU A 25 2.72 2.47 3.45
N ALA A 26 1.46 2.02 3.37
CA ALA A 26 0.69 1.59 4.53
C ALA A 26 1.32 0.36 5.20
N ILE A 27 1.71 -0.66 4.42
CA ILE A 27 2.40 -1.84 4.92
C ILE A 27 3.72 -1.43 5.59
N GLN A 28 4.55 -0.60 4.95
CA GLN A 28 5.81 -0.14 5.54
C GLN A 28 5.60 0.58 6.88
N SER A 29 4.60 1.45 6.95
CA SER A 29 4.26 2.19 8.16
C SER A 29 3.76 1.26 9.27
N LEU A 30 2.96 0.25 8.94
CA LEU A 30 2.49 -0.77 9.88
C LEU A 30 3.64 -1.65 10.39
N LEU A 31 4.53 -2.08 9.50
CA LEU A 31 5.69 -2.88 9.90
C LEU A 31 6.62 -2.10 10.84
N LEU A 32 6.80 -0.81 10.61
CA LEU A 32 7.53 0.07 11.53
C LEU A 32 6.81 0.20 12.88
N ASN A 33 5.50 0.48 12.86
CA ASN A 33 4.70 0.67 14.08
C ASN A 33 4.64 -0.58 14.98
N HIS A 34 4.55 -1.76 14.36
CA HIS A 34 4.55 -3.04 15.08
C HIS A 34 5.95 -3.56 15.42
N GLY A 35 7.01 -2.77 15.19
CA GLY A 35 8.40 -3.13 15.51
C GLY A 35 8.99 -4.24 14.64
N LEU A 36 8.37 -4.56 13.50
CA LEU A 36 8.87 -5.53 12.53
C LEU A 36 9.98 -4.95 11.64
N LEU A 37 10.01 -3.63 11.50
CA LEU A 37 11.11 -2.89 10.88
C LEU A 37 11.75 -1.95 11.92
N PRO A 38 13.09 -1.89 12.01
CA PRO A 38 13.77 -1.01 12.95
C PRO A 38 13.78 0.46 12.51
N CYS A 39 13.70 0.73 11.20
CA CYS A 39 13.55 2.07 10.63
C CYS A 39 12.88 1.99 9.24
N PRO A 40 12.50 3.13 8.62
CA PRO A 40 11.92 3.17 7.29
C PRO A 40 12.81 2.50 6.23
N LEU A 41 12.20 1.83 5.25
CA LEU A 41 12.95 1.12 4.20
C LEU A 41 13.87 2.04 3.38
N SER A 42 13.51 3.32 3.23
CA SER A 42 14.34 4.32 2.55
C SER A 42 15.65 4.65 3.29
N LEU A 43 15.75 4.28 4.57
CA LEU A 43 16.93 4.49 5.41
C LEU A 43 17.65 3.16 5.71
N MET A 44 17.22 2.05 5.09
CA MET A 44 17.89 0.77 5.26
C MET A 44 19.29 0.82 4.64
N PRO A 45 20.31 0.27 5.33
CA PRO A 45 21.63 0.12 4.75
C PRO A 45 21.57 -0.86 3.56
N GLU A 46 22.47 -0.68 2.59
CA GLU A 46 22.59 -1.58 1.43
C GLU A 46 22.89 -3.03 1.87
N SER A 47 23.63 -3.18 2.97
CA SER A 47 23.89 -4.46 3.64
C SER A 47 23.04 -4.58 4.93
N PRO A 48 21.84 -5.18 4.86
CA PRO A 48 20.99 -5.33 6.03
C PRO A 48 21.57 -6.34 7.04
N PRO A 49 21.31 -6.15 8.35
CA PRO A 49 21.72 -7.11 9.37
C PRO A 49 21.18 -8.52 9.07
N PRO A 50 21.94 -9.61 9.35
CA PRO A 50 21.51 -10.98 9.02
C PRO A 50 20.12 -11.35 9.57
N GLY A 51 19.80 -10.88 10.78
CA GLY A 51 18.48 -11.10 11.41
C GLY A 51 17.31 -10.44 10.67
N LEU A 52 17.56 -9.41 9.86
CA LEU A 52 16.55 -8.65 9.13
C LEU A 52 16.33 -9.16 7.70
N VAL A 53 17.32 -9.85 7.12
CA VAL A 53 17.28 -10.35 5.73
C VAL A 53 16.01 -11.17 5.45
N LYS A 54 15.63 -12.08 6.37
CA LYS A 54 14.44 -12.91 6.20
C LYS A 54 13.16 -12.07 6.14
N THR A 55 13.06 -11.04 6.99
CA THR A 55 11.93 -10.11 7.02
C THR A 55 11.85 -9.31 5.71
N LEU A 56 12.97 -8.76 5.24
CA LEU A 56 13.02 -8.01 3.98
C LEU A 56 12.64 -8.88 2.78
N ASN A 57 13.13 -10.13 2.73
CA ASN A 57 12.71 -11.09 1.71
C ASN A 57 11.21 -11.40 1.79
N GLY A 58 10.64 -11.47 2.99
CA GLY A 58 9.20 -11.62 3.19
C GLY A 58 8.41 -10.43 2.66
N ILE A 59 8.87 -9.21 2.93
CA ILE A 59 8.26 -7.97 2.44
C ILE A 59 8.28 -7.96 0.90
N GLU A 60 9.40 -8.31 0.28
CA GLU A 60 9.49 -8.31 -1.19
C GLU A 60 8.59 -9.39 -1.82
N LYS A 61 8.44 -10.55 -1.18
CA LYS A 61 7.45 -11.56 -1.61
C LYS A 61 6.02 -11.02 -1.56
N VAL A 62 5.65 -10.34 -0.47
CA VAL A 62 4.33 -9.71 -0.34
C VAL A 62 4.12 -8.66 -1.43
N ARG A 63 5.12 -7.80 -1.68
CA ARG A 63 5.08 -6.81 -2.78
C ARG A 63 4.85 -7.45 -4.13
N ASN A 64 5.54 -8.55 -4.43
CA ASN A 64 5.38 -9.25 -5.71
C ASN A 64 3.98 -9.87 -5.87
N VAL A 65 3.43 -10.45 -4.80
CA VAL A 65 2.05 -10.95 -4.80
C VAL A 65 1.05 -9.82 -5.03
N LEU A 66 1.19 -8.70 -4.31
CA LEU A 66 0.33 -7.53 -4.49
C LEU A 66 0.44 -6.94 -5.90
N ARG A 67 1.65 -6.81 -6.45
CA ARG A 67 1.87 -6.40 -7.85
C ARG A 67 1.14 -7.32 -8.82
N SER A 68 1.23 -8.64 -8.62
CA SER A 68 0.55 -9.63 -9.48
C SER A 68 -0.97 -9.48 -9.40
N ILE A 69 -1.54 -9.34 -8.19
CA ILE A 69 -2.99 -9.19 -7.99
C ILE A 69 -3.49 -7.88 -8.60
N PHE A 70 -2.85 -6.75 -8.30
CA PHE A 70 -3.26 -5.42 -8.76
C PHE A 70 -3.06 -5.23 -10.28
N ARG A 71 -2.18 -6.02 -10.91
CA ARG A 71 -2.00 -6.04 -12.38
C ARG A 71 -2.83 -7.12 -13.08
N SER A 72 -3.53 -7.97 -12.34
CA SER A 72 -4.35 -9.04 -12.92
C SER A 72 -5.59 -8.49 -13.62
N LYS A 73 -6.21 -9.32 -14.47
CA LYS A 73 -7.54 -9.06 -15.07
C LYS A 73 -8.65 -8.82 -14.03
N TYR A 74 -8.46 -9.26 -12.78
CA TYR A 74 -9.42 -9.08 -11.70
C TYR A 74 -9.18 -7.83 -10.86
N ARG A 75 -8.26 -6.94 -11.28
CA ARG A 75 -7.94 -5.71 -10.55
C ARG A 75 -9.15 -4.84 -10.24
N ARG A 76 -10.13 -4.81 -11.16
CA ARG A 76 -11.42 -4.10 -11.01
C ARG A 76 -12.36 -4.72 -9.99
N SER A 77 -12.10 -5.95 -9.54
CA SER A 77 -12.87 -6.62 -8.49
C SER A 77 -12.31 -6.38 -7.09
N ILE A 78 -11.13 -5.76 -6.97
CA ILE A 78 -10.52 -5.44 -5.67
C ILE A 78 -11.34 -4.31 -5.04
N ARG A 79 -11.88 -4.55 -3.85
CA ARG A 79 -12.69 -3.58 -3.08
C ARG A 79 -12.00 -3.12 -1.81
N GLU A 80 -11.23 -4.01 -1.20
CA GLU A 80 -10.58 -3.77 0.08
C GLU A 80 -9.32 -4.63 0.17
N VAL A 81 -8.28 -4.10 0.81
CA VAL A 81 -7.13 -4.86 1.27
C VAL A 81 -7.14 -4.84 2.78
N VAL A 82 -7.06 -6.02 3.40
CA VAL A 82 -7.01 -6.17 4.85
C VAL A 82 -5.63 -6.65 5.26
N ILE A 83 -4.97 -5.90 6.14
CA ILE A 83 -3.65 -6.23 6.68
C ILE A 83 -3.86 -6.67 8.13
N CYS A 84 -3.58 -7.95 8.39
CA CYS A 84 -3.73 -8.55 9.70
C CYS A 84 -2.38 -8.69 10.40
N VAL A 85 -2.31 -8.27 11.67
CA VAL A 85 -1.11 -8.41 12.51
C VAL A 85 -1.47 -9.21 13.76
N GLY A 86 -0.71 -10.27 14.02
CA GLY A 86 -0.91 -11.16 15.16
C GLY A 86 0.07 -12.32 15.14
N PRO A 87 0.09 -13.13 16.20
CA PRO A 87 1.01 -14.28 16.33
C PRO A 87 0.79 -15.35 15.26
N ASN A 88 -0.43 -15.51 14.75
CA ASN A 88 -0.74 -16.45 13.66
C ASN A 88 -2.06 -16.07 12.95
N PRO A 89 -2.38 -16.66 11.79
CA PRO A 89 -3.59 -16.33 11.02
C PRO A 89 -4.92 -16.56 11.74
N HIS A 90 -4.96 -17.41 12.77
CA HIS A 90 -6.18 -17.68 13.55
C HIS A 90 -6.32 -16.74 14.76
N ARG A 91 -5.26 -16.05 15.15
CA ARG A 91 -5.23 -15.11 16.27
C ARG A 91 -4.68 -13.77 15.79
N VAL A 92 -5.57 -12.97 15.21
CA VAL A 92 -5.28 -11.61 14.73
C VAL A 92 -5.52 -10.63 15.87
N ASN A 93 -4.50 -9.85 16.23
CA ASN A 93 -4.60 -8.81 17.26
C ASN A 93 -5.09 -7.49 16.65
N HIS A 94 -4.64 -7.19 15.42
CA HIS A 94 -4.99 -5.96 14.71
C HIS A 94 -5.36 -6.28 13.26
N ALA A 95 -6.44 -5.66 12.77
CA ALA A 95 -6.86 -5.74 11.37
C ALA A 95 -7.02 -4.33 10.81
N TYR A 96 -6.18 -3.97 9.85
CA TYR A 96 -6.20 -2.67 9.17
C TYR A 96 -6.88 -2.84 7.83
N LYS A 97 -7.98 -2.13 7.63
CA LYS A 97 -8.76 -2.17 6.40
C LYS A 97 -8.45 -0.97 5.53
N VAL A 98 -8.02 -1.23 4.30
CA VAL A 98 -7.79 -0.21 3.29
C VAL A 98 -8.81 -0.37 2.17
N PRO A 99 -9.82 0.51 2.07
CA PRO A 99 -10.74 0.49 0.96
C PRO A 99 -10.01 0.85 -0.34
N ILE A 100 -10.29 0.12 -1.41
CA ILE A 100 -9.75 0.35 -2.75
C ILE A 100 -10.86 0.90 -3.63
N SER A 101 -10.68 2.16 -4.04
CA SER A 101 -11.53 2.84 -5.01
C SER A 101 -10.66 3.28 -6.18
N ILE A 102 -10.66 2.49 -7.24
CA ILE A 102 -9.89 2.77 -8.45
C ILE A 102 -10.65 3.79 -9.30
N CYS A 103 -9.96 4.81 -9.80
CA CYS A 103 -10.49 5.62 -10.89
C CYS A 103 -10.52 4.80 -12.18
N ASP A 104 -11.72 4.47 -12.63
CA ASP A 104 -11.96 4.07 -14.02
C ASP A 104 -12.26 5.35 -14.81
N ALA A 105 -11.29 5.79 -15.61
CA ALA A 105 -11.55 6.76 -16.67
C ALA A 105 -12.13 6.01 -17.88
N ASP A 106 -12.84 6.71 -18.78
CA ASP A 106 -13.49 6.09 -19.95
C ASP A 106 -12.49 5.40 -20.90
N ASP A 107 -11.23 5.83 -20.87
CA ASP A 107 -10.10 5.28 -21.60
C ASP A 107 -9.35 4.16 -20.83
N SER A 108 -9.86 3.76 -19.66
CA SER A 108 -9.30 2.62 -18.91
C SER A 108 -9.83 1.29 -19.43
N HIS A 109 -8.91 0.40 -19.81
CA HIS A 109 -9.22 -0.94 -20.28
C HIS A 109 -8.60 -1.99 -19.35
N ASP A 110 -8.84 -3.28 -19.59
CA ASP A 110 -8.24 -4.33 -18.74
C ASP A 110 -6.71 -4.42 -18.91
N GLU A 111 -6.20 -4.05 -20.08
CA GLU A 111 -4.75 -4.06 -20.37
C GLU A 111 -4.08 -2.72 -20.03
N ASN A 112 -4.76 -1.59 -20.21
CA ASN A 112 -4.17 -0.26 -20.08
C ASN A 112 -4.90 0.63 -19.08
N CYS A 113 -4.15 1.44 -18.33
CA CYS A 113 -4.73 2.45 -17.45
C CYS A 113 -4.94 3.75 -18.22
N GLY A 114 -6.08 4.40 -17.97
CA GLY A 114 -6.50 5.65 -18.60
C GLY A 114 -5.75 6.89 -18.11
N SER A 115 -6.18 8.06 -18.58
CA SER A 115 -5.44 9.32 -18.56
C SER A 115 -5.12 9.99 -17.20
N PRO A 116 -5.68 9.63 -16.03
CA PRO A 116 -5.07 10.04 -14.76
C PRO A 116 -4.17 8.96 -14.15
N CYS A 117 -3.73 7.98 -14.93
CA CYS A 117 -2.80 6.97 -14.46
C CYS A 117 -1.39 7.56 -14.27
N SER A 118 -1.08 7.88 -13.03
CA SER A 118 0.24 8.31 -12.61
C SER A 118 0.68 7.61 -11.34
N GLU A 119 1.98 7.61 -11.10
CA GLU A 119 2.53 7.29 -9.78
C GLU A 119 2.20 8.40 -8.77
N LEU A 120 2.23 8.05 -7.49
CA LEU A 120 2.21 9.02 -6.41
C LEU A 120 3.46 9.89 -6.48
N SER A 121 3.28 11.20 -6.55
CA SER A 121 4.34 12.18 -6.40
C SER A 121 4.94 12.12 -5.00
N ASP A 122 6.16 12.63 -4.83
CA ASP A 122 6.81 12.65 -3.52
C ASP A 122 6.06 13.49 -2.49
N VAL A 123 5.37 14.54 -2.93
CA VAL A 123 4.49 15.36 -2.08
C VAL A 123 3.32 14.52 -1.56
N GLU A 124 2.69 13.73 -2.43
CA GLU A 124 1.61 12.80 -2.05
C GLU A 124 2.12 11.72 -1.10
N LYS A 125 3.26 11.08 -1.41
CA LYS A 125 3.86 10.05 -0.55
C LYS A 125 4.16 10.59 0.84
N ARG A 126 4.74 11.80 0.96
CA ARG A 126 5.01 12.46 2.24
C ARG A 126 3.72 12.76 3.01
N ARG A 127 2.68 13.25 2.32
CA ARG A 127 1.38 13.54 2.93
C ARG A 127 0.71 12.26 3.46
N ILE A 128 0.74 11.20 2.67
CA ILE A 128 0.24 9.87 3.04
C ILE A 128 0.99 9.34 4.27
N ASN A 129 2.33 9.34 4.26
CA ASN A 129 3.13 8.88 5.39
C ASN A 129 2.84 9.69 6.66
N ARG A 130 2.67 11.01 6.57
CA ARG A 130 2.26 11.85 7.70
C ARG A 130 0.89 11.46 8.25
N GLN A 131 -0.08 11.17 7.37
CA GLN A 131 -1.41 10.74 7.80
C GLN A 131 -1.40 9.35 8.43
N LEU A 132 -0.66 8.40 7.83
CA LEU A 132 -0.47 7.07 8.39
C LEU A 132 0.19 7.14 9.76
N PHE A 133 1.19 8.00 9.95
CA PHE A 133 1.81 8.22 11.25
C PHE A 133 0.79 8.69 12.29
N LEU A 134 -0.04 9.71 11.98
CA LEU A 134 -1.04 10.24 12.92
C LEU A 134 -2.20 9.29 13.25
N VAL A 135 -2.45 8.27 12.41
CA VAL A 135 -3.55 7.31 12.60
C VAL A 135 -3.06 6.02 13.27
N LEU A 136 -1.78 5.70 13.12
CA LEU A 136 -1.18 4.46 13.62
C LEU A 136 -0.43 4.63 14.95
N PHE A 137 -0.01 5.85 15.29
CA PHE A 137 0.61 6.24 16.57
C PHE A 137 -0.32 7.17 17.34
#